data_AF-A0A0B6YLW7-F1
#
_entry.id   AF-A0A0B6YLW7-F1
#
_cell.length_a   1.000
_cell.length_b   1.000
_cell.length_c   1.000
_cell.angle_alpha   90.00
_cell.angle_beta   90.00
_cell.angle_gamma   90.00
#
_symmetry.space_group_name_H-M   'P 1'
#
loop_
_entity.id
_entity.type
_entity.pdbx_description
1 polymer ?
#
loop_
_entity_poly.entity_id
_entity_poly.type
_entity_poly.pdbx_seq_one_letter_code
_entity_poly.pdbx_strand_id
1 'polypeptide(L)'
;NILDNEELINVLNESKVTSGVIKQRLVEAEATEQKISQAREKYRVVAERGSVMYFVVADMGEVDPMYQFSLKYFKQLFNMTIETSEKSRELAARLEICLNETTKCIYNNVARG
;
A
#
# COMPACT_ATOMS: atom_id res chain seq x y z
N ASN A 1 40.65 26.54 34.11
CA ASN A 1 39.87 27.77 34.29
C ASN A 1 38.42 27.36 34.14
N ILE A 2 37.53 27.71 35.08
CA ILE A 2 36.16 27.15 35.19
C ILE A 2 35.23 27.53 34.02
N LEU A 3 35.73 28.37 33.11
CA LEU A 3 35.15 28.80 31.84
C LEU A 3 35.19 27.71 30.73
N ASP A 4 35.93 26.61 30.91
CA ASP A 4 36.00 25.48 29.96
C ASP A 4 34.69 24.68 29.78
N ASN A 5 33.64 25.02 30.54
CA ASN A 5 32.39 24.25 30.54
C ASN A 5 31.22 24.97 29.85
N GLU A 6 31.31 26.24 29.46
CA GLU A 6 30.16 26.92 28.83
C GLU A 6 29.83 26.32 27.46
N GLU A 7 30.84 26.11 26.61
CA GLU A 7 30.67 25.48 25.30
C GLU A 7 30.18 24.02 25.43
N LEU A 8 30.77 23.26 26.36
CA LEU A 8 30.35 21.88 26.64
C LEU A 8 28.90 21.82 27.15
N ILE A 9 28.50 22.73 28.05
CA ILE A 9 27.14 22.85 28.58
C ILE A 9 26.16 23.21 27.46
N ASN A 10 26.55 24.11 26.55
CA ASN A 10 25.72 24.50 25.40
C ASN A 10 25.52 23.31 24.46
N VAL A 11 26.58 22.58 24.11
CA VAL A 11 26.49 21.35 23.30
C VAL A 11 25.65 20.28 23.99
N LEU A 12 25.75 20.14 25.32
CA LEU A 12 24.92 19.19 26.08
C LEU A 12 23.44 19.59 26.04
N ASN A 13 23.13 20.87 26.17
CA ASN A 13 21.78 21.40 26.08
C ASN A 13 21.20 21.23 24.67
N GLU A 14 21.97 21.53 23.63
CA GLU A 14 21.59 21.30 22.23
C GLU A 14 21.35 19.81 21.96
N SER A 15 22.22 18.94 22.44
CA SER A 15 22.05 17.48 22.33
C SER A 15 20.80 16.99 23.07
N LYS A 16 20.51 17.54 24.26
CA LYS A 16 19.29 17.23 25.02
C LYS A 16 18.03 17.68 24.30
N VAL A 17 18.02 18.90 23.74
CA VAL A 17 16.91 19.42 22.93
C VAL A 17 16.72 18.56 21.69
N THR A 18 17.80 18.27 20.96
CA THR A 18 17.77 17.45 19.74
C THR A 18 17.26 16.03 20.03
N SER A 19 17.75 15.40 21.10
CA SER A 19 17.28 14.09 21.54
C SER A 19 15.79 14.11 21.92
N GLY A 20 15.32 15.19 22.55
CA GLY A 20 13.90 15.41 22.83
C GLY A 20 13.05 15.50 21.56
N VAL A 21 13.51 16.26 20.56
CA VAL A 21 12.85 16.38 19.25
C VAL A 21 12.82 15.04 18.52
N ILE A 22 13.93 14.30 18.51
CA ILE A 22 13.99 12.96 17.90
C ILE A 22 13.00 12.01 18.57
N LYS A 23 12.97 12.01 19.90
CA LYS A 23 12.03 11.17 20.66
C LYS A 23 10.58 11.49 20.33
N GLN A 24 10.24 12.77 20.22
CA GLN A 24 8.89 13.20 19.84
C GLN A 24 8.53 12.74 18.42
N ARG A 25 9.44 12.93 17.45
CA ARG A 25 9.25 12.48 16.07
C ARG A 25 9.10 10.97 15.95
N LEU A 26 9.82 10.20 16.77
CA LEU A 26 9.70 8.76 16.79
C LEU A 26 8.28 8.32 17.20
N VAL A 27 7.74 8.90 18.27
CA VAL A 27 6.38 8.63 18.75
C VAL A 27 5.33 8.97 17.68
N GLU A 28 5.51 10.10 16.98
CA GLU A 28 4.62 10.51 15.89
C GLU A 28 4.69 9.56 14.69
N ALA A 29 5.89 9.10 14.33
CA ALA A 29 6.11 8.14 13.26
C ALA A 29 5.44 6.80 13.57
N GLU A 30 5.63 6.26 14.77
CA GLU A 30 5.00 5.01 15.23
C GLU A 30 3.47 5.11 15.19
N ALA A 31 2.90 6.21 15.69
CA ALA A 31 1.45 6.43 15.65
C ALA A 31 0.92 6.53 14.21
N THR A 32 1.70 7.14 13.30
CA THR A 32 1.35 7.24 11.88
C THR A 32 1.42 5.89 11.18
N GLU A 33 2.46 5.12 11.45
CA GLU A 33 2.64 3.76 10.91
C GLU A 33 1.50 2.85 11.33
N GLN A 34 1.09 2.88 12.59
CA GLN A 34 -0.05 2.11 13.09
C GLN A 34 -1.34 2.47 12.34
N LYS A 35 -1.61 3.76 12.11
CA LYS A 35 -2.77 4.21 11.35
C LYS A 35 -2.73 3.75 9.89
N ILE A 36 -1.56 3.84 9.24
CA ILE A 36 -1.36 3.36 7.87
C ILE A 36 -1.59 1.85 7.80
N SER A 37 -1.02 1.09 8.74
CA SER A 37 -1.17 -0.36 8.81
C SER A 37 -2.65 -0.73 8.95
N GLN A 38 -3.37 -0.16 9.92
CA GLN A 38 -4.80 -0.37 10.10
C GLN A 38 -5.62 -0.01 8.86
N ALA A 39 -5.27 1.06 8.15
CA ALA A 39 -5.93 1.44 6.91
C ALA A 39 -5.66 0.44 5.77
N ARG A 40 -4.45 -0.09 5.66
CA ARG A 40 -4.08 -1.11 4.66
C ARG A 40 -4.80 -2.43 4.92
N GLU A 41 -4.89 -2.85 6.18
CA GLU A 41 -5.55 -4.10 6.57
C GLU A 41 -7.01 -4.15 6.12
N LYS A 42 -7.71 -3.01 6.17
CA LYS A 42 -9.10 -2.90 5.71
C LYS A 42 -9.29 -3.29 4.24
N TYR A 43 -8.26 -3.15 3.40
CA TYR A 43 -8.30 -3.47 1.96
C TYR A 43 -7.58 -4.78 1.61
N ARG A 44 -7.06 -5.52 2.60
CA ARG A 44 -6.30 -6.77 2.38
C ARG A 44 -7.08 -7.79 1.53
N VAL A 45 -8.39 -7.89 1.73
CA VAL A 45 -9.27 -8.79 0.96
C VAL A 45 -9.25 -8.53 -0.55
N VAL A 46 -9.15 -7.27 -0.97
CA VAL A 46 -9.05 -6.89 -2.39
C VAL A 46 -7.67 -7.25 -2.94
N ALA A 47 -6.62 -7.04 -2.15
CA ALA A 47 -5.25 -7.40 -2.53
C ALA A 47 -5.07 -8.92 -2.67
N GLU A 48 -5.65 -9.70 -1.74
CA GLU A 48 -5.67 -11.17 -1.80
C GLU A 48 -6.39 -11.66 -3.06
N ARG A 49 -7.57 -11.11 -3.35
CA ARG A 49 -8.30 -11.40 -4.58
C ARG A 49 -7.48 -11.06 -5.83
N GLY A 50 -6.80 -9.92 -5.84
CA GLY A 50 -5.88 -9.52 -6.90
C GLY A 50 -4.73 -10.52 -7.11
N SER A 51 -4.13 -11.02 -6.02
CA SER A 51 -3.09 -12.05 -6.07
C SER A 51 -3.59 -13.34 -6.71
N VAL A 52 -4.75 -13.83 -6.27
CA VAL A 52 -5.36 -15.05 -6.82
C VAL A 52 -5.63 -14.88 -8.31
N MET A 53 -6.22 -13.75 -8.71
CA MET A 53 -6.50 -13.48 -10.12
C MET A 53 -5.22 -13.40 -10.97
N TYR A 54 -4.15 -12.77 -10.47
CA TYR A 54 -2.90 -12.70 -11.22
C TYR A 54 -2.32 -14.09 -11.52
N PHE A 55 -2.27 -14.96 -10.51
CA PHE A 55 -1.73 -16.31 -10.71
C PHE A 55 -2.58 -17.13 -11.68
N VAL A 56 -3.91 -17.04 -11.58
CA VAL A 56 -4.81 -17.69 -12.57
C VAL A 56 -4.51 -17.18 -13.99
N VAL A 57 -4.33 -15.87 -14.18
CA VAL A 57 -4.02 -15.30 -15.50
C VAL A 57 -2.62 -15.70 -15.98
N ALA A 58 -1.64 -15.80 -15.07
CA ALA A 58 -0.30 -16.26 -15.42
C ALA A 58 -0.31 -17.73 -15.87
N ASP A 59 -1.05 -18.59 -15.16
CA ASP A 59 -1.16 -20.02 -15.44
C ASP A 59 -1.89 -20.30 -16.77
N MET A 60 -2.72 -19.37 -17.26
CA MET A 60 -3.36 -19.52 -18.58
C MET A 60 -2.35 -19.56 -19.74
N GLY A 61 -1.18 -18.92 -19.59
CA GLY A 61 -0.12 -18.99 -20.59
C GLY A 61 0.47 -20.40 -20.76
N GLU A 62 0.35 -21.26 -19.75
CA GLU A 62 0.76 -22.68 -19.83
C GLU A 62 -0.24 -23.52 -20.63
N VAL A 63 -1.49 -23.06 -20.76
CA VAL A 63 -2.52 -23.72 -21.58
C VAL A 63 -2.34 -23.36 -23.04
N ASP A 64 -2.21 -22.07 -23.35
CA ASP A 64 -1.91 -21.58 -24.70
C ASP A 64 -1.06 -20.29 -24.61
N PRO A 65 0.08 -20.22 -25.34
CA PRO A 65 0.95 -19.04 -25.34
C PRO A 65 0.25 -17.72 -25.70
N MET A 66 -0.89 -17.77 -26.39
CA MET A 66 -1.68 -16.58 -26.73
C MET A 66 -2.26 -15.89 -25.48
N TYR A 67 -2.43 -16.59 -24.36
CA TYR A 67 -2.88 -16.04 -23.07
C TYR A 67 -1.74 -15.56 -22.16
N GLN A 68 -0.52 -15.37 -22.68
CA GLN A 68 0.59 -14.90 -21.86
C GLN A 68 0.50 -13.39 -21.59
N PHE A 69 0.15 -13.02 -20.35
CA PHE A 69 0.08 -11.63 -19.91
C PHE A 69 1.21 -11.27 -18.94
N SER A 70 1.79 -10.07 -19.10
CA SER A 70 2.80 -9.57 -18.16
C SER A 70 2.18 -9.10 -16.85
N LEU A 71 2.93 -9.20 -15.75
CA LEU A 71 2.55 -8.59 -14.46
C LEU A 71 2.33 -7.08 -14.57
N LYS A 72 3.08 -6.40 -15.45
CA LYS A 72 2.91 -4.96 -15.69
C LYS A 72 1.51 -4.66 -16.23
N TYR A 73 1.09 -5.40 -17.25
CA TYR A 73 -0.25 -5.27 -17.83
C TYR A 73 -1.34 -5.55 -16.80
N PHE A 74 -1.23 -6.67 -16.07
CA PHE A 74 -2.19 -7.02 -15.01
C PHE A 74 -2.34 -5.90 -13.97
N LYS A 75 -1.22 -5.38 -13.45
CA LYS A 75 -1.24 -4.29 -12.46
C LYS A 75 -1.89 -3.02 -13.00
N GLN A 76 -1.61 -2.66 -14.26
CA GLN A 76 -2.22 -1.50 -14.89
C GLN A 76 -3.74 -1.67 -14.99
N LEU A 77 -4.21 -2.83 -15.46
CA LEU A 77 -5.64 -3.12 -15.57
C LEU A 77 -6.33 -3.13 -14.20
N PHE A 78 -5.73 -3.80 -13.21
CA PHE A 78 -6.27 -3.91 -11.85
C PHE A 78 -6.38 -2.54 -11.17
N ASN A 79 -5.31 -1.74 -11.22
CA ASN A 79 -5.30 -0.39 -10.65
C ASN A 79 -6.29 0.54 -11.35
N MET A 80 -6.32 0.53 -12.69
CA MET A 80 -7.28 1.30 -13.48
C MET A 80 -8.71 0.96 -13.06
N THR A 81 -9.03 -0.33 -12.90
CA THR A 81 -10.38 -0.77 -12.49
C THR A 81 -10.74 -0.26 -11.08
N ILE A 82 -9.81 -0.32 -10.13
CA ILE A 82 -10.02 0.22 -8.78
C ILE A 82 -10.22 1.74 -8.82
N GLU A 83 -9.47 2.44 -9.67
CA GLU A 83 -9.53 3.90 -9.83
C GLU A 83 -10.85 4.36 -10.46
N THR A 84 -11.34 3.68 -11.50
CA THR A 84 -12.56 4.05 -12.23
C THR A 84 -13.85 3.48 -11.67
N SER A 85 -13.78 2.40 -10.87
CA SER A 85 -14.95 1.85 -10.19
C SER A 85 -15.58 2.86 -9.22
N GLU A 86 -16.89 2.68 -9.00
CA GLU A 86 -17.69 3.53 -8.13
C GLU A 86 -17.06 3.66 -6.72
N LYS A 87 -17.07 4.89 -6.20
CA LYS A 87 -16.55 5.21 -4.87
C LYS A 87 -17.71 5.20 -3.88
N SER A 88 -17.52 4.51 -2.76
CA SER A 88 -18.43 4.57 -1.62
C SER A 88 -17.70 5.07 -0.38
N ARG A 89 -18.42 5.83 0.45
CA ARG A 89 -17.96 6.24 1.79
C ARG A 89 -18.06 5.09 2.79
N GLU A 90 -18.94 4.12 2.53
CA GLU A 90 -19.05 2.90 3.32
C GLU A 90 -18.00 1.90 2.83
N LEU A 91 -17.10 1.51 3.73
CA LEU A 91 -16.00 0.61 3.41
C LEU A 91 -16.49 -0.74 2.87
N ALA A 92 -17.52 -1.34 3.49
CA ALA A 92 -18.05 -2.64 3.08
C ALA A 92 -18.53 -2.60 1.62
N ALA A 93 -19.38 -1.63 1.28
CA ALA A 93 -19.83 -1.40 -0.09
C ALA A 93 -18.66 -1.11 -1.04
N ARG A 94 -17.67 -0.31 -0.62
CA ARG A 94 -16.49 -0.03 -1.45
C ARG A 94 -15.69 -1.30 -1.76
N LEU A 95 -15.49 -2.17 -0.78
CA LEU A 95 -14.77 -3.43 -0.94
C LEU A 95 -15.52 -4.37 -1.89
N GLU A 96 -16.83 -4.49 -1.74
CA GLU A 96 -17.66 -5.31 -2.63
C GLU A 96 -17.60 -4.82 -4.09
N ILE A 97 -17.70 -3.51 -4.31
CA ILE A 97 -17.54 -2.90 -5.64
C ILE A 97 -16.17 -3.25 -6.22
N CYS A 98 -15.08 -3.05 -5.46
CA CYS A 98 -13.73 -3.40 -5.90
C CYS A 98 -13.63 -4.88 -6.32
N LEU A 99 -14.12 -5.80 -5.48
CA LEU A 99 -14.02 -7.24 -5.72
C LEU A 99 -14.78 -7.65 -6.99
N ASN A 100 -15.99 -7.13 -7.16
CA ASN A 100 -16.84 -7.44 -8.31
C ASN A 100 -16.28 -6.85 -9.61
N GLU A 101 -15.93 -5.56 -9.60
CA GLU A 101 -15.48 -4.87 -10.82
C GLU A 101 -14.09 -5.37 -11.26
N THR A 102 -13.17 -5.60 -10.33
CA THR A 102 -11.85 -6.18 -10.70
C THR A 102 -11.99 -7.59 -11.29
N THR A 103 -12.84 -8.44 -10.71
CA THR A 103 -13.11 -9.78 -11.23
C THR A 103 -13.70 -9.72 -12.65
N LYS A 104 -14.77 -8.92 -12.86
CA LYS A 104 -15.41 -8.78 -14.17
C LYS A 104 -14.45 -8.21 -15.21
N CYS A 105 -13.70 -7.17 -14.86
CA CYS A 105 -12.79 -6.50 -15.78
C CYS A 105 -11.68 -7.45 -16.23
N ILE A 106 -11.05 -8.17 -15.29
CA ILE A 106 -9.99 -9.13 -15.62
C ILE A 106 -10.55 -10.25 -16.49
N TYR A 107 -11.68 -10.85 -16.11
CA TYR A 107 -12.33 -11.89 -16.91
C TYR A 107 -12.59 -11.43 -18.34
N ASN A 108 -13.19 -10.26 -18.52
CA ASN A 108 -13.52 -9.73 -19.85
C ASN A 108 -12.29 -9.40 -20.70
N ASN A 109 -11.15 -9.05 -20.10
CA ASN A 109 -9.93 -8.73 -20.85
C ASN A 109 -9.11 -9.98 -21.18
N VAL A 110 -9.14 -10.99 -20.31
CA VAL A 110 -8.35 -12.22 -20.47
C VAL A 110 -9.09 -13.25 -21.32
N ALA A 111 -10.40 -13.43 -21.14
CA ALA A 111 -11.21 -14.40 -21.88
C ALA A 111 -11.54 -13.99 -23.32
N ARG A 112 -11.02 -12.85 -23.79
CA ARG A 112 -11.14 -12.39 -25.19
C ARG A 112 -9.93 -12.77 -26.06
N GLY A 113 -8.86 -13.29 -25.44
CA GLY A 113 -7.78 -13.96 -26.15
C GLY A 113 -8.26 -15.25 -26.78
#